data_AF-A0A9R1TRJ6-F1
#
_entry.id   AF-A0A9R1TRJ6-F1
#
_cell.length_a   1.000
_cell.length_b   1.000
_cell.length_c   1.000
_cell.angle_alpha   90.00
_cell.angle_beta   90.00
_cell.angle_gamma   90.00
#
_symmetry.space_group_name_H-M   'P 1'
#
loop_
_entity.id
_entity.type
_entity.pdbx_description
1 polymer ?
#
loop_
_entity_poly.entity_id
_entity_poly.type
_entity_poly.pdbx_seq_one_letter_code
_entity_poly.pdbx_strand_id
1 'polypeptide(L)'
;MHYFSSLNINGRSQMTAVNGKRPNTMPIRYNTESSAQHFDLIKYICDSWDSVSRELNMSHNQPHGDSRNYRNGASVTYYQEREPNPLLKDFEPFNLEAWWGRRVVQSITRSTNS
;
A
#
# COMPACT_ATOMS: atom_id res chain seq x y z
N MET A 1 -22.07 18.30 -39.20
CA MET A 1 -21.86 19.73 -38.87
C MET A 1 -22.97 20.18 -37.93
N HIS A 2 -22.68 20.36 -36.64
CA HIS A 2 -23.48 21.18 -35.75
C HIS A 2 -22.50 21.88 -34.80
N TYR A 3 -22.46 23.20 -34.89
CA TYR A 3 -21.64 24.09 -34.09
C TYR A 3 -22.22 24.19 -32.68
N PHE A 4 -21.37 24.13 -31.64
CA PHE A 4 -21.71 24.72 -30.35
C PHE A 4 -20.69 25.79 -29.98
N SER A 5 -21.26 26.99 -29.91
CA SER A 5 -20.70 28.29 -29.68
C SER A 5 -19.93 28.42 -28.36
N SER A 6 -18.81 29.12 -28.44
CA SER A 6 -18.09 29.70 -27.30
C SER A 6 -18.96 30.73 -26.58
N LEU A 7 -19.12 30.59 -25.27
CA LEU A 7 -19.58 31.67 -24.39
C LEU A 7 -18.45 32.03 -23.43
N ASN A 8 -17.78 33.12 -23.79
CA ASN A 8 -16.91 33.93 -22.96
C ASN A 8 -17.74 34.57 -21.85
N ILE A 9 -17.46 34.25 -20.59
CA ILE A 9 -17.98 35.00 -19.44
C ILE A 9 -16.79 35.53 -18.66
N ASN A 10 -16.30 36.69 -19.11
CA ASN A 10 -15.50 37.61 -18.32
C ASN A 10 -16.33 38.09 -17.12
N GLY A 11 -16.15 37.43 -15.96
CA GLY A 11 -16.66 37.88 -14.67
C GLY A 11 -15.52 38.41 -13.79
N ARG A 12 -14.92 39.55 -14.15
CA ARG A 12 -13.99 40.27 -13.26
C ARG A 12 -14.80 40.93 -12.14
N SER A 13 -14.80 40.34 -10.94
CA SER A 13 -15.12 41.08 -9.72
C SER A 13 -13.81 41.56 -9.09
N GLN A 14 -13.46 42.83 -9.33
CA GLN A 14 -12.34 43.49 -8.66
C GLN A 14 -12.82 44.05 -7.32
N MET A 15 -12.43 43.40 -6.22
CA MET A 15 -12.50 44.04 -4.90
C MET A 15 -11.18 44.76 -4.62
N THR A 16 -11.29 46.08 -4.47
CA THR A 16 -10.20 46.99 -4.09
C THR A 16 -9.74 46.71 -2.65
N ALA A 17 -8.42 46.64 -2.47
CA ALA A 17 -7.74 46.36 -1.22
C ALA A 17 -8.01 47.42 -0.13
N VAL A 18 -8.26 46.97 1.11
CA VAL A 18 -8.09 47.79 2.30
C VAL A 18 -7.20 47.08 3.32
N ASN A 19 -5.98 47.61 3.41
CA ASN A 19 -5.08 47.71 4.56
C ASN A 19 -4.63 46.43 5.30
N GLY A 20 -3.30 46.19 5.23
CA GLY A 20 -2.57 45.51 6.30
C GLY A 20 -1.74 44.31 5.87
N LYS A 21 -0.48 44.57 5.49
CA LYS A 21 0.64 43.60 5.40
C LYS A 21 0.50 42.54 4.30
N ARG A 22 1.23 42.75 3.19
CA ARG A 22 1.47 41.69 2.20
C ARG A 22 2.13 40.51 2.94
N PRO A 23 1.57 39.28 2.91
CA PRO A 23 2.36 38.10 3.23
C PRO A 23 3.48 38.06 2.21
N ASN A 24 4.70 37.83 2.70
CA ASN A 24 5.85 37.63 1.84
C ASN A 24 5.52 36.45 0.91
N THR A 25 5.10 36.73 -0.33
CA THR A 25 4.99 35.72 -1.38
C THR A 25 6.42 35.30 -1.69
N MET A 26 6.94 34.40 -0.87
CA MET A 26 7.96 33.46 -1.31
C MET A 26 7.47 32.94 -2.66
N PRO A 27 8.23 33.07 -3.74
CA PRO A 27 7.87 32.40 -4.97
C PRO A 27 7.78 30.93 -4.59
N ILE A 28 6.59 30.35 -4.72
CA ILE A 28 6.41 28.91 -4.79
C ILE A 28 7.31 28.48 -5.93
N ARG A 29 8.52 28.04 -5.58
CA ARG A 29 9.33 27.24 -6.47
C ARG A 29 8.50 25.98 -6.57
N TYR A 30 7.69 25.87 -7.63
CA TYR A 30 7.18 24.60 -8.08
C TYR A 30 8.41 23.71 -8.15
N ASN A 31 8.55 22.83 -7.17
CA ASN A 31 9.71 21.97 -7.04
C ASN A 31 9.55 20.93 -8.15
N THR A 32 9.98 21.29 -9.36
CA THR A 32 9.88 20.46 -10.56
C THR A 32 10.55 19.10 -10.31
N GLU A 33 11.57 19.07 -9.45
CA GLU A 33 12.28 17.87 -9.03
C GLU A 33 11.39 16.94 -8.18
N SER A 34 10.58 17.51 -7.28
CA SER A 34 9.54 16.76 -6.55
C SER A 34 8.51 16.17 -7.52
N SER A 35 8.03 16.95 -8.50
CA SER A 35 7.06 16.42 -9.49
C SER A 35 7.64 15.29 -10.34
N ALA A 36 8.91 15.36 -10.75
CA ALA A 36 9.56 14.28 -11.50
C ALA A 36 9.65 12.99 -10.68
N GLN A 37 10.07 13.08 -9.40
CA GLN A 37 10.09 11.93 -8.49
C GLN A 37 8.70 11.30 -8.30
N HIS A 38 7.65 12.12 -8.21
CA HIS A 38 6.28 11.59 -8.14
C HIS A 38 5.90 10.79 -9.39
N PHE A 39 6.26 11.25 -10.59
CA PHE A 39 6.01 10.50 -11.82
C PHE A 39 6.77 9.18 -11.87
N ASP A 40 8.02 9.16 -11.43
CA ASP A 40 8.83 7.92 -11.36
C ASP A 40 8.24 6.90 -10.39
N LEU A 41 7.76 7.35 -9.23
CA LEU A 41 7.09 6.48 -8.25
C LEU A 41 5.77 5.93 -8.79
N ILE A 42 4.94 6.77 -9.42
CA ILE A 42 3.69 6.33 -10.04
C ILE A 42 3.99 5.29 -11.12
N LYS A 43 4.96 5.56 -11.99
CA LYS A 43 5.39 4.63 -13.02
C LYS A 43 5.87 3.31 -12.43
N TYR A 44 6.74 3.36 -11.42
CA TYR A 44 7.24 2.16 -10.75
C TYR A 44 6.11 1.30 -10.17
N ILE A 45 5.13 1.91 -9.51
CA ILE A 45 3.98 1.19 -8.94
C ILE A 45 3.17 0.52 -10.05
N CYS A 46 2.86 1.25 -11.12
CA CYS A 46 2.12 0.70 -12.27
C CYS A 46 2.89 -0.45 -12.93
N ASP A 47 4.16 -0.24 -13.28
CA ASP A 47 5.00 -1.23 -13.95
C ASP A 47 5.17 -2.50 -13.08
N SER A 48 5.35 -2.33 -11.78
CA SER A 48 5.48 -3.44 -10.83
C SER A 48 4.18 -4.24 -10.74
N TRP A 49 3.04 -3.55 -10.66
CA TRP A 49 1.73 -4.20 -10.60
C TRP A 49 1.39 -4.95 -11.89
N ASP A 50 1.68 -4.35 -13.05
CA ASP A 50 1.47 -4.99 -14.35
C ASP A 50 2.39 -6.21 -14.54
N SER A 51 3.61 -6.16 -14.01
CA SER A 51 4.52 -7.31 -13.99
C SER A 51 3.95 -8.47 -13.19
N VAL A 52 3.54 -8.23 -11.94
CA VAL A 52 2.94 -9.25 -11.07
C VAL A 52 1.65 -9.80 -11.68
N SER A 53 0.79 -8.93 -12.22
CA SER A 53 -0.48 -9.33 -12.86
C SER A 53 -0.27 -10.22 -14.09
N ARG A 54 0.76 -9.93 -14.91
CA ARG A 54 1.09 -10.78 -16.07
C ARG A 54 1.64 -12.14 -15.62
N GLU A 55 2.54 -12.16 -14.65
CA GLU A 55 3.08 -13.40 -14.10
C GLU A 55 1.97 -14.30 -13.54
N LEU A 56 0.99 -13.69 -12.88
CA LEU A 56 -0.21 -14.34 -12.37
C LEU A 56 -1.06 -15.00 -13.45
N ASN A 57 -1.34 -14.25 -14.52
CA ASN A 57 -2.12 -14.77 -15.64
C ASN A 57 -1.37 -15.88 -16.40
N MET A 58 -0.04 -15.80 -16.47
CA MET A 58 0.78 -16.83 -17.09
C MET A 58 0.82 -18.12 -16.26
N SER A 59 0.87 -18.02 -14.93
CA SER A 59 0.85 -19.20 -14.05
C SER A 59 -0.52 -19.90 -14.06
N HIS A 60 -1.63 -19.15 -14.13
CA HIS A 60 -2.98 -19.73 -14.15
C HIS A 60 -3.35 -20.40 -15.49
N ASN A 61 -2.82 -19.90 -16.60
CA ASN A 61 -3.11 -20.43 -17.94
C ASN A 61 -2.20 -21.62 -18.34
N GLN A 62 -1.26 -22.05 -17.49
CA GLN A 62 -0.54 -23.30 -17.73
C GLN A 62 -1.44 -24.48 -17.36
N PRO A 63 -1.72 -25.40 -18.31
CA PRO A 63 -2.38 -26.65 -17.96
C PRO A 63 -1.53 -27.34 -16.90
N HIS A 64 -2.16 -27.80 -15.81
CA HIS A 64 -1.53 -28.54 -14.72
C HIS A 64 -0.74 -29.74 -15.29
N GLY A 65 0.53 -29.53 -15.59
CA GLY A 65 1.38 -30.49 -16.27
C GLY A 65 2.83 -30.09 -16.06
N ASP A 66 3.47 -30.79 -15.13
CA ASP A 66 4.92 -30.87 -14.96
C ASP A 66 5.62 -29.63 -14.40
N SER A 67 5.44 -29.45 -13.10
CA SER A 67 6.27 -28.63 -12.21
C SER A 67 7.71 -29.18 -12.10
N ARG A 68 8.48 -29.11 -13.19
CA ARG A 68 9.90 -29.49 -13.19
C ARG A 68 10.83 -28.52 -13.89
N ASN A 69 10.31 -27.44 -14.48
CA ASN A 69 11.11 -26.46 -15.22
C ASN A 69 10.96 -25.01 -14.71
N TYR A 70 10.78 -24.78 -13.41
CA TYR A 70 10.92 -23.44 -12.83
C TYR A 70 12.39 -23.10 -12.60
N ARG A 71 13.14 -22.96 -13.70
CA ARG A 71 14.47 -22.35 -13.69
C ARG A 71 14.28 -20.87 -14.01
N ASN A 72 14.26 -20.03 -12.97
CA ASN A 72 14.39 -18.56 -13.01
C ASN A 72 13.11 -17.69 -12.95
N GLY A 73 12.22 -17.91 -11.98
CA GLY A 73 11.22 -16.91 -11.62
C GLY A 73 10.47 -17.32 -10.37
N ALA A 74 10.42 -16.45 -9.37
CA ALA A 74 9.69 -16.71 -8.13
C ALA A 74 8.19 -16.77 -8.42
N SER A 75 7.64 -17.97 -8.66
CA SER A 75 6.22 -18.14 -9.00
C SER A 75 5.35 -17.53 -7.91
N VAL A 76 4.44 -16.62 -8.29
CA VAL A 76 3.40 -16.11 -7.39
C VAL A 76 2.69 -17.28 -6.70
N THR A 77 2.93 -17.41 -5.40
CA THR A 77 2.39 -18.51 -4.58
C THR A 77 1.16 -17.99 -3.85
N TYR A 78 0.02 -18.64 -4.07
CA TYR A 78 -1.20 -18.34 -3.35
C TYR A 78 -1.27 -19.13 -2.05
N TYR A 79 -1.77 -18.48 -0.99
CA TYR A 79 -2.28 -19.22 0.15
C TYR A 79 -3.50 -20.03 -0.28
N GLN A 80 -3.35 -21.35 -0.27
CA GLN A 80 -4.47 -22.25 -0.48
C GLN A 80 -4.98 -22.70 0.88
N GLU A 81 -6.11 -22.14 1.29
CA GLU A 81 -6.78 -22.57 2.51
C GLU A 81 -7.24 -24.01 2.34
N ARG A 82 -6.71 -24.90 3.17
CA ARG A 82 -7.17 -26.28 3.28
C ARG A 82 -7.87 -26.38 4.61
N GLU A 83 -9.20 -26.49 4.61
CA GLU A 83 -9.97 -26.77 5.81
C GLU A 83 -10.39 -28.25 5.89
N PRO A 84 -10.14 -28.93 7.03
CA PRO A 84 -9.28 -28.51 8.14
C PRO A 84 -7.80 -28.55 7.72
N ASN A 85 -6.97 -27.64 8.25
CA ASN A 85 -5.54 -27.64 7.90
C ASN A 85 -4.91 -28.92 8.47
N PRO A 86 -4.42 -29.85 7.63
CA PRO A 86 -3.86 -31.12 8.12
C PRO A 86 -2.64 -30.91 9.03
N LEU A 87 -1.96 -29.76 8.91
CA LEU A 87 -0.84 -29.38 9.78
C LEU A 87 -1.30 -28.96 11.20
N LEU A 88 -2.58 -28.63 11.38
CA LEU A 88 -3.15 -28.20 12.66
C LEU A 88 -3.90 -29.33 13.38
N LYS A 89 -3.84 -30.57 12.89
CA LYS A 89 -4.60 -31.71 13.44
C LYS A 89 -4.40 -31.91 14.94
N ASP A 90 -3.16 -31.75 15.40
CA ASP A 90 -2.77 -31.93 16.81
C ASP A 90 -2.26 -30.61 17.42
N PHE A 91 -2.64 -29.47 16.83
CA PHE A 91 -2.24 -28.17 17.34
C PHE A 91 -2.99 -27.86 18.62
N GLU A 92 -2.24 -27.72 19.73
CA GLU A 92 -2.78 -27.21 20.98
C GLU A 92 -2.63 -25.67 21.01
N PRO A 93 -3.73 -24.91 21.08
CA PRO A 93 -3.66 -23.46 21.13
C PRO A 93 -3.02 -23.00 22.44
N PHE A 94 -1.97 -22.20 22.33
CA PHE A 94 -1.31 -21.60 23.48
C PHE A 94 -2.16 -20.46 24.06
N ASN A 95 -2.54 -20.58 25.34
CA ASN A 95 -3.22 -19.50 26.04
C ASN A 95 -2.23 -18.37 26.40
N LEU A 96 -2.11 -17.40 25.49
CA LEU A 96 -1.29 -16.20 25.66
C LEU A 96 -1.65 -15.41 26.92
N GLU A 97 -2.95 -15.25 27.21
CA GLU A 97 -3.44 -14.48 28.35
C GLU A 97 -2.99 -15.10 29.68
N ALA A 98 -3.17 -16.42 29.83
CA ALA A 98 -2.73 -17.14 31.02
C ALA A 98 -1.21 -17.10 31.20
N TRP A 99 -0.43 -17.15 30.10
CA TRP A 99 1.02 -17.07 30.17
C TRP A 99 1.51 -15.69 30.61
N TRP A 100 0.97 -14.62 30.02
CA TRP A 100 1.29 -13.25 30.43
C TRP A 100 0.84 -12.98 31.86
N GLY A 101 -0.36 -13.43 32.25
CA GLY A 101 -0.87 -13.30 33.62
C GLY A 101 0.06 -13.95 34.66
N ARG A 102 0.50 -15.20 34.42
CA ARG A 102 1.47 -15.87 35.31
C ARG A 102 2.79 -15.09 35.40
N ARG A 103 3.30 -14.60 34.27
CA ARG A 103 4.58 -13.86 34.23
C ARG A 103 4.51 -12.53 34.98
N VAL A 104 3.40 -11.80 34.85
CA VAL A 104 3.17 -10.54 35.57
C VAL A 104 3.17 -10.80 37.08
N VAL A 105 2.41 -11.78 37.55
CA VAL A 105 2.38 -12.16 38.98
C VAL A 105 3.79 -12.50 39.47
N GLN A 106 4.51 -13.39 38.77
CA GLN A 106 5.87 -13.77 39.12
C GLN A 106 6.84 -12.58 39.17
N SER A 107 6.70 -11.62 38.25
CA SER A 107 7.53 -10.41 38.24
C SER A 107 7.29 -9.54 39.47
N ILE A 108 6.03 -9.40 39.89
CA ILE A 108 5.66 -8.60 41.06
C ILE A 108 6.15 -9.29 42.34
N THR A 109 5.86 -10.59 42.51
CA THR A 109 6.25 -11.35 43.71
C THR A 109 7.77 -11.44 43.90
N ARG A 110 8.53 -11.47 42.81
CA ARG A 110 10.00 -11.43 42.87
C ARG A 110 10.53 -10.04 43.25
N SER A 111 9.81 -8.98 42.88
CA SER A 111 10.19 -7.60 43.21
C SER A 111 9.85 -7.22 44.65
N THR A 112 8.86 -7.87 45.27
CA THR A 112 8.44 -7.61 46.67
C THR A 112 9.20 -8.44 47.70
N ASN A 113 9.91 -9.50 47.30
CA ASN A 113 10.71 -10.37 48.17
C ASN A 113 12.22 -10.04 48.11
N SER A 114 12.59 -8.87 47.57
CA SER A 114 13.96 -8.33 47.55
C SER A 114 14.02 -7.00 48.29
#